data_AF-A0A840RGZ8-F1
#
_entry.id   AF-A0A840RGZ8-F1
#
_cell.length_a   1.000
_cell.length_b   1.000
_cell.length_c   1.000
_cell.angle_alpha   90.00
_cell.angle_beta   90.00
_cell.angle_gamma   90.00
#
_symmetry.space_group_name_H-M   'P 1'
#
loop_
_entity.id
_entity.type
_entity.pdbx_description
1 polymer ?
#
loop_
_entity_poly.entity_id
_entity_poly.type
_entity_poly.pdbx_seq_one_letter_code
_entity_poly.pdbx_strand_id
1 'polypeptide(L)'
;MQEFVFDFEVAGVFYSRAKPDADWMRWKETAAHIVTNQWLAQPDFLAQSAAYKLHWTTQRKWPEREQDGFEVLYEVDRRNRVRRRLALYDGSFLLAKVVPAATDE
;
A
#
# COMPACT_ATOMS: atom_id res chain seq x y z
N MET A 1 -5.19 -21.22 -16.14
CA MET A 1 -4.63 -20.74 -14.85
C MET A 1 -4.71 -19.24 -14.91
N GLN A 2 -5.58 -18.59 -14.12
CA GLN A 2 -5.66 -17.12 -14.13
C GLN A 2 -4.46 -16.58 -13.36
N GLU A 3 -3.49 -16.03 -14.08
CA GLU A 3 -2.44 -15.21 -13.49
C GLU A 3 -3.10 -13.94 -12.97
N PHE A 4 -3.32 -13.88 -11.66
CA PHE A 4 -3.72 -12.65 -11.02
C PHE A 4 -2.49 -11.75 -10.91
N VAL A 5 -2.37 -10.81 -11.84
CA VAL A 5 -1.36 -9.75 -11.78
C VAL A 5 -1.89 -8.69 -10.81
N PHE A 6 -1.45 -8.75 -9.56
CA PHE A 6 -1.72 -7.70 -8.58
C PHE A 6 -0.52 -6.75 -8.51
N ASP A 7 -0.79 -5.46 -8.65
CA ASP A 7 0.20 -4.40 -8.43
C ASP A 7 0.04 -3.85 -7.01
N PHE A 8 1.10 -3.27 -6.45
CA PHE A 8 1.04 -2.58 -5.16
C PHE A 8 1.29 -1.08 -5.32
N GLU A 9 0.45 -0.25 -4.71
CA GLU A 9 0.54 1.20 -4.79
C GLU A 9 0.48 1.84 -3.39
N VAL A 10 1.38 2.79 -3.13
CA VAL A 10 1.40 3.61 -1.90
C VAL A 10 0.63 4.90 -2.15
N ALA A 11 -0.32 5.22 -1.27
CA ALA A 11 -1.32 6.26 -1.51
C ALA A 11 -0.74 7.67 -1.84
N GLY A 12 0.26 8.14 -1.11
CA GLY A 12 0.74 9.52 -1.16
C GLY A 12 1.85 9.83 -2.16
N VAL A 13 2.35 8.83 -2.90
CA VAL A 13 3.11 9.06 -4.15
C VAL A 13 2.25 9.80 -5.19
N PHE A 14 0.92 9.70 -5.08
CA PHE A 14 -0.01 10.36 -6.00
C PHE A 14 -0.82 11.53 -5.40
N TYR A 15 -1.20 11.50 -4.12
CA TYR A 15 -2.01 12.58 -3.53
C TYR A 15 -1.28 13.93 -3.42
N SER A 16 0.05 13.93 -3.32
CA SER A 16 0.83 15.17 -3.13
C SER A 16 1.14 15.92 -4.43
N ARG A 17 0.89 15.35 -5.61
CA ARG A 17 1.28 15.95 -6.92
C ARG A 17 0.16 16.26 -7.89
N ALA A 18 -1.07 15.78 -7.67
CA ALA A 18 -2.10 15.87 -8.69
C ALA A 18 -3.25 16.79 -8.27
N LYS A 19 -3.53 17.75 -9.17
CA LYS A 19 -4.65 18.70 -9.12
C LYS A 19 -6.00 17.99 -8.91
N PRO A 20 -6.98 18.67 -8.29
CA PRO A 20 -8.28 18.09 -7.90
C PRO A 20 -9.19 17.57 -9.04
N ASP A 21 -8.85 17.79 -10.31
CA ASP A 21 -9.71 17.43 -11.46
C ASP A 21 -9.40 16.07 -12.10
N ALA A 22 -8.53 15.28 -11.49
CA ALA A 22 -7.90 14.20 -12.21
C ALA A 22 -8.59 12.85 -11.87
N ASP A 23 -9.46 12.43 -12.80
CA ASP A 23 -10.29 11.20 -12.86
C ASP A 23 -9.55 9.86 -12.60
N TRP A 24 -8.24 9.87 -12.36
CA TRP A 24 -7.43 8.70 -11.99
C TRP A 24 -7.63 8.26 -10.52
N MET A 25 -8.37 9.03 -9.71
CA MET A 25 -8.70 8.74 -8.30
C MET A 25 -9.92 7.83 -8.05
N ARG A 26 -10.59 7.29 -9.08
CA ARG A 26 -11.78 6.42 -8.88
C ARG A 26 -11.44 4.92 -8.87
N TRP A 27 -10.33 4.53 -8.25
CA TRP A 27 -10.18 3.13 -7.87
C TRP A 27 -11.19 2.85 -6.77
N LYS A 28 -12.17 2.00 -7.05
CA LYS A 28 -13.18 1.65 -6.05
C LYS A 28 -12.46 0.95 -4.91
N GLU A 29 -12.38 1.60 -3.76
CA GLU A 29 -11.90 0.93 -2.56
C GLU A 29 -12.96 -0.11 -2.15
N THR A 30 -12.56 -1.37 -2.15
CA THR A 30 -13.41 -2.48 -1.72
C THR A 30 -13.01 -2.96 -0.34
N ALA A 31 -13.67 -4.02 0.16
CA ALA A 31 -13.30 -4.64 1.42
C ALA A 31 -11.79 -4.95 1.48
N ALA A 32 -11.21 -4.79 2.67
CA ALA A 32 -9.80 -5.07 2.89
C ALA A 32 -9.46 -6.51 2.51
N HIS A 33 -8.31 -6.70 1.88
CA HIS A 33 -7.76 -8.02 1.65
C HIS A 33 -7.10 -8.48 2.96
N ILE A 34 -7.72 -9.45 3.61
CA ILE A 34 -7.17 -10.03 4.84
C ILE A 34 -6.00 -10.95 4.47
N VAL A 35 -4.82 -10.62 4.96
CA VAL A 35 -3.58 -11.33 4.70
C VAL A 35 -2.94 -11.83 6.01
N THR A 36 -2.00 -12.76 5.87
CA THR A 36 -1.16 -13.24 6.97
C THR A 36 0.27 -12.73 6.80
N ASN A 37 1.09 -12.82 7.85
CA ASN A 37 2.52 -12.48 7.73
C ASN A 37 3.25 -13.31 6.66
N GLN A 38 2.82 -14.54 6.40
CA GLN A 38 3.40 -15.39 5.35
C GLN A 38 3.11 -14.86 3.94
N TRP A 39 2.00 -14.14 3.76
CA TRP A 39 1.66 -13.54 2.47
C TRP A 39 2.68 -12.49 2.03
N LEU A 40 3.27 -11.74 2.98
CA LEU A 40 4.34 -10.78 2.71
C LEU A 40 5.65 -11.44 2.25
N ALA A 41 5.79 -12.77 2.39
CA ALA A 41 6.96 -13.50 1.93
C ALA A 41 6.87 -13.88 0.43
N GLN A 42 5.80 -13.49 -0.27
CA GLN A 42 5.68 -13.73 -1.70
C GLN A 42 6.78 -12.96 -2.46
N PRO A 43 7.49 -13.61 -3.41
CA PRO A 43 8.61 -12.98 -4.14
C PRO A 43 8.22 -11.67 -4.82
N ASP A 44 7.05 -11.62 -5.46
CA ASP A 44 6.59 -10.44 -6.20
C ASP A 44 6.29 -9.26 -5.28
N PHE A 45 5.72 -9.55 -4.09
CA PHE A 45 5.51 -8.53 -3.07
C PHE A 45 6.84 -8.02 -2.53
N LEU A 46 7.79 -8.90 -2.22
CA LEU A 46 9.12 -8.52 -1.73
C LEU A 46 9.87 -7.66 -2.74
N ALA A 47 9.81 -7.99 -4.03
CA ALA A 47 10.44 -7.22 -5.09
C ALA A 47 9.85 -5.81 -5.21
N GLN A 48 8.51 -5.67 -5.18
CA GLN A 48 7.84 -4.38 -5.28
C GLN A 48 7.97 -3.54 -4.00
N SER A 49 8.02 -4.20 -2.83
CA SER A 49 8.09 -3.54 -1.53
C SER A 49 9.52 -3.20 -1.08
N ALA A 50 10.55 -3.61 -1.83
CA ALA A 50 11.96 -3.49 -1.45
C ALA A 50 12.42 -2.05 -1.17
N ALA A 51 11.84 -1.05 -1.84
CA ALA A 51 12.15 0.36 -1.64
C ALA A 51 11.42 1.01 -0.45
N TYR A 52 10.59 0.24 0.26
CA TYR A 52 9.70 0.75 1.29
C TYR A 52 9.98 0.11 2.65
N LYS A 53 9.86 0.92 3.70
CA LYS A 53 9.76 0.44 5.07
C LYS A 53 8.30 0.13 5.35
N LEU A 54 8.02 -1.15 5.62
CA LEU A 54 6.68 -1.64 5.92
C LEU A 54 6.37 -1.58 7.41
N HIS A 55 5.12 -1.25 7.76
CA HIS A 55 4.67 -1.22 9.15
C HIS A 55 3.19 -1.55 9.28
N TRP A 56 2.85 -2.51 10.13
CA TRP A 56 1.46 -2.74 10.52
C TRP A 56 1.00 -1.69 11.52
N THR A 57 -0.13 -1.05 11.26
CA THR A 57 -0.73 -0.06 12.16
C THR A 57 -2.20 -0.36 12.42
N THR A 58 -2.76 0.24 13.46
CA THR A 58 -4.21 0.29 13.68
C THR A 58 -4.75 1.67 13.35
N GLN A 59 -6.06 1.79 13.14
CA GLN A 59 -6.69 3.08 12.82
C GLN A 59 -6.45 4.16 13.88
N ARG A 60 -6.28 3.75 15.15
CA ARG A 60 -5.97 4.67 16.25
C ARG A 60 -4.56 5.26 16.16
N LYS A 61 -3.57 4.47 15.70
CA LYS A 61 -2.16 4.89 15.59
C LYS A 61 -1.81 5.48 14.23
N TRP A 62 -2.74 5.39 13.26
CA TRP A 62 -2.57 5.96 11.93
C TRP A 62 -2.10 7.43 11.94
N PRO A 63 -2.74 8.36 12.67
CA PRO A 63 -2.37 9.77 12.58
C PRO A 63 -0.93 10.06 13.02
N GLU A 64 -0.42 9.32 14.01
CA GLU A 64 0.98 9.40 14.45
C GLU A 64 1.92 8.91 13.35
N ARG A 65 1.57 7.80 12.68
CA ARG A 65 2.37 7.22 11.60
C ARG A 65 2.35 8.05 10.32
N GLU A 66 1.23 8.71 10.05
CA GLU A 66 1.11 9.64 8.93
C GLU A 66 2.07 10.84 9.12
N GLN A 67 2.19 11.37 10.35
CA GLN A 67 3.17 12.40 10.68
C GLN A 67 4.63 11.92 10.51
N ASP A 68 4.88 10.63 10.76
CA ASP A 68 6.17 9.98 10.50
C ASP A 68 6.43 9.75 9.00
N GLY A 69 5.50 10.10 8.10
CA GLY A 69 5.60 9.93 6.66
C GLY A 69 5.30 8.51 6.17
N PHE A 70 4.55 7.73 6.94
CA PHE A 70 3.99 6.46 6.47
C PHE A 70 2.64 6.68 5.79
N GLU A 71 2.36 5.86 4.78
CA GLU A 71 1.15 5.93 3.97
C GLU A 71 0.53 4.54 3.79
N VAL A 72 -0.75 4.43 3.45
CA VAL A 72 -1.40 3.13 3.25
C VAL A 72 -0.77 2.45 2.04
N LEU A 73 -0.43 1.17 2.19
CA LEU A 73 -0.13 0.30 1.05
C LEU A 73 -1.42 -0.39 0.57
N TYR A 74 -1.74 -0.20 -0.70
CA TYR A 74 -2.89 -0.82 -1.35
C TYR A 74 -2.43 -1.92 -2.31
N GLU A 75 -3.18 -3.01 -2.33
CA GLU A 75 -3.21 -3.93 -3.47
C GLU A 75 -4.15 -3.36 -4.54
N VAL A 76 -3.68 -3.30 -5.77
CA VAL A 76 -4.38 -2.72 -6.91
C VAL A 76 -4.65 -3.80 -7.94
N ASP A 77 -5.93 -3.97 -8.26
CA ASP A 77 -6.38 -4.80 -9.37
C ASP A 77 -6.73 -3.90 -10.55
N ARG A 78 -5.75 -3.74 -11.44
CA ARG A 78 -5.85 -2.85 -12.61
C ARG A 78 -6.97 -3.21 -13.57
N ARG A 79 -7.25 -4.50 -13.68
CA ARG A 79 -8.30 -5.01 -14.56
C ARG A 79 -9.69 -4.62 -14.06
N ASN A 80 -9.91 -4.71 -12.75
CA ASN A 80 -11.20 -4.44 -12.14
C ASN A 80 -11.34 -2.99 -11.63
N ARG A 81 -10.29 -2.17 -11.75
CA ARG A 81 -10.24 -0.80 -11.24
C ARG A 81 -10.60 -0.71 -9.75
N VAL A 82 -10.16 -1.70 -8.97
CA VAL A 82 -10.36 -1.74 -7.51
C VAL A 82 -9.04 -1.67 -6.78
N ARG A 83 -9.08 -1.09 -5.58
CA ARG A 83 -7.97 -1.13 -4.63
C ARG A 83 -8.42 -1.72 -3.31
N ARG A 84 -7.53 -2.45 -2.65
CA ARG A 84 -7.78 -3.14 -1.39
C ARG A 84 -6.68 -2.80 -0.41
N ARG A 85 -7.04 -2.38 0.80
CA ARG A 85 -6.08 -2.28 1.90
C ARG A 85 -5.65 -3.67 2.29
N LEU A 86 -4.37 -3.87 2.51
CA LEU A 86 -3.85 -5.08 3.13
C LEU A 86 -4.09 -4.97 4.63
N ALA A 87 -4.83 -5.92 5.20
CA ALA A 87 -5.17 -5.93 6.61
C ALA A 87 -4.91 -7.29 7.24
N LEU A 88 -4.59 -7.30 8.53
CA LEU A 88 -4.56 -8.49 9.35
C LEU A 88 -5.95 -8.75 9.95
N TYR A 89 -6.17 -9.96 10.45
CA TYR A 89 -7.45 -10.35 11.05
C TYR A 89 -7.84 -9.51 12.27
N ASP A 90 -6.87 -8.91 12.95
CA ASP A 90 -7.07 -8.03 14.11
C ASP A 90 -7.51 -6.60 13.72
N GLY A 91 -7.65 -6.30 12.42
CA GLY A 91 -8.00 -4.98 11.91
C GLY A 91 -6.80 -4.03 11.76
N SER A 92 -5.58 -4.50 12.03
CA SER A 92 -4.36 -3.78 11.65
C SER A 92 -4.23 -3.76 10.13
N PHE A 93 -3.60 -2.74 9.57
CA PHE A 93 -3.40 -2.61 8.14
C PHE A 93 -2.01 -2.09 7.79
N LEU A 94 -1.59 -2.37 6.56
CA LEU A 94 -0.19 -2.21 6.16
C LEU A 94 0.09 -0.80 5.68
N LEU A 95 1.14 -0.22 6.25
CA LEU A 95 1.73 1.03 5.81
C LEU A 95 3.03 0.79 5.09
N ALA A 96 3.38 1.71 4.20
CA ALA A 96 4.66 1.82 3.55
C ALA A 96 5.18 3.25 3.68
N LYS A 97 6.49 3.38 3.88
CA LYS A 97 7.23 4.65 3.80
C LYS A 97 8.39 4.46 2.85
N VAL A 98 8.58 5.35 1.89
CA VAL A 98 9.75 5.32 0.99
C VAL A 98 11.01 5.44 1.84
N VAL A 99 11.90 4.46 1.71
CA VAL A 99 13.26 4.59 2.25
C VAL A 99 14.05 5.29 1.17
N PRO A 100 14.56 6.52 1.41
CA PRO A 100 15.51 7.11 0.48
C PRO A 100 16.66 6.12 0.34
N ALA A 101 17.00 5.74 -0.89
CA ALA A 101 18.23 5.00 -1.14
C ALA A 101 19.33 5.77 -0.40
N ALA A 102 20.12 5.07 0.43
CA ALA A 102 21.27 5.69 1.06
C ALA A 102 22.08 6.32 -0.06
N THR A 103 22.06 7.65 -0.13
CA THR A 103 23.02 8.38 -0.93
C THR A 103 24.33 8.08 -0.23
N ASP A 104 25.10 7.14 -0.80
CA ASP A 104 26.50 6.96 -0.46
C ASP A 104 27.14 8.35 -0.66
N GLU A 105 27.45 9.02 0.45
CA GLU A 105 28.15 10.30 0.52
C GLU A 105 29.58 10.05 0.97
#